data_AF-V5RK61-F1
#
_entry.id   AF-V5RK61-F1
#
_cell.length_a   1.000
_cell.length_b   1.000
_cell.length_c   1.000
_cell.angle_alpha   90.00
_cell.angle_beta   90.00
_cell.angle_gamma   90.00
#
_symmetry.space_group_name_H-M   'P 1'
#
loop_
_entity.id
_entity.type
_entity.pdbx_description
1 polymer ?
#
loop_
_entity_poly.entity_id
_entity_poly.type
_entity_poly.pdbx_seq_one_letter_code
_entity_poly.pdbx_strand_id
1 'polypeptide(L)'
;YFLGYRLSAGFDVFRRSYRVNDDYDVEQTGGTIRFGLPITDNFSAGIAYNLVQEKYDLFRGDAENYYAPALLEAAENSPWLRSSVSYSLTYSSIDDIKNPHDG
;
A
#
# COMPACT_ATOMS: atom_id res chain seq x y z
N TYR A 1 6.92 14.73 19.85
CA TYR A 1 7.31 13.96 21.04
C TYR A 1 6.07 13.30 21.61
N PHE A 2 6.01 11.97 21.63
CA PHE A 2 4.91 11.21 22.21
C PHE A 2 5.55 10.22 23.20
N LEU A 3 5.20 10.32 24.49
CA LEU A 3 5.71 9.45 25.57
C LEU A 3 7.24 9.50 25.84
N GLY A 4 7.91 10.62 25.56
CA GLY A 4 9.35 10.76 25.88
C GLY A 4 10.31 10.02 24.92
N TYR A 5 9.77 9.21 24.00
CA TYR A 5 10.49 8.64 22.86
C TYR A 5 10.09 9.35 21.55
N ARG A 6 10.95 9.28 20.54
CA ARG A 6 10.66 9.80 19.20
C ARG A 6 9.70 8.86 18.44
N LEU A 7 8.54 8.51 19.01
CA LEU A 7 7.50 7.77 18.28
C LEU A 7 6.87 8.70 17.22
N SER A 8 6.79 8.21 15.99
CA SER A 8 6.02 8.82 14.91
C SER A 8 4.72 8.05 14.70
N ALA A 9 3.64 8.78 14.46
CA ALA A 9 2.38 8.22 14.03
C ALA A 9 1.88 9.03 12.83
N GLY A 10 1.31 8.34 11.86
CA GLY A 10 0.78 8.94 10.65
C GLY A 10 -0.43 8.17 10.15
N PHE A 11 -1.25 8.84 9.37
CA PHE A 11 -2.31 8.21 8.61
C PHE A 11 -2.32 8.77 7.20
N ASP A 12 -2.82 7.98 6.26
CA ASP A 12 -3.13 8.44 4.92
C ASP A 12 -4.44 7.81 4.45
N VAL A 13 -5.06 8.50 3.49
CA VAL A 13 -6.18 8.01 2.70
C VAL A 13 -5.82 8.20 1.24
N PHE A 14 -6.18 7.26 0.40
CA PHE A 14 -5.83 7.29 -1.01
C PHE A 14 -6.95 6.71 -1.87
N ARG A 15 -7.01 7.18 -3.12
CA ARG A 15 -7.76 6.57 -4.20
C ARG A 15 -6.88 6.51 -5.43
N ARG A 16 -6.81 5.36 -6.08
CA ARG A 16 -6.03 5.13 -7.30
C ARG A 16 -6.85 4.29 -8.26
N SER A 17 -6.84 4.69 -9.52
CA SER A 17 -7.32 3.86 -10.63
C SER A 17 -6.15 3.58 -11.57
N TYR A 18 -6.04 2.35 -12.06
CA TYR A 18 -5.05 1.98 -13.06
C TYR A 18 -5.65 0.98 -14.03
N ARG A 19 -5.18 1.05 -15.28
CA ARG A 19 -5.58 0.16 -16.36
C ARG A 19 -4.57 -0.96 -16.52
N VAL A 20 -5.05 -2.19 -16.67
CA VAL A 20 -4.20 -3.36 -16.92
C VAL A 20 -4.32 -3.75 -18.39
N ASN A 21 -3.20 -3.68 -19.13
CA ASN A 21 -3.08 -4.10 -20.53
C ASN A 21 -4.16 -3.55 -21.49
N ASP A 22 -4.62 -2.33 -21.25
CA ASP A 22 -5.73 -1.69 -21.96
C ASP A 22 -7.06 -2.46 -21.95
N ASP A 23 -7.21 -3.35 -20.98
CA ASP A 23 -8.21 -4.42 -21.02
C ASP A 23 -9.23 -4.31 -19.90
N TYR A 24 -8.79 -3.99 -18.69
CA TYR A 24 -9.68 -3.73 -17.56
C TYR A 24 -9.12 -2.67 -16.63
N ASP A 25 -10.02 -2.01 -15.90
CA ASP A 25 -9.66 -1.00 -14.92
C ASP A 25 -9.77 -1.58 -13.50
N VAL A 26 -8.80 -1.24 -12.66
CA VAL A 26 -8.81 -1.56 -11.23
C VAL A 26 -8.87 -0.25 -10.45
N GLU A 27 -9.86 -0.14 -9.59
CA GLU A 27 -9.99 0.99 -8.66
C GLU A 27 -9.70 0.53 -7.24
N GLN A 28 -8.80 1.22 -6.56
CA GLN A 28 -8.47 1.01 -5.16
C GLN A 28 -8.76 2.27 -4.37
N THR A 29 -9.56 2.14 -3.31
CA THR A 29 -9.78 3.20 -2.31
C THR A 29 -9.39 2.64 -0.95
N GLY A 30 -8.54 3.33 -0.21
CA GLY A 30 -8.06 2.79 1.06
C GLY A 30 -7.49 3.83 1.98
N GLY A 31 -7.07 3.36 3.14
CA GLY A 31 -6.38 4.15 4.13
C GLY A 31 -5.43 3.30 4.96
N THR A 32 -4.45 3.98 5.54
CA THR A 32 -3.39 3.38 6.33
C THR A 32 -3.23 4.15 7.62
N ILE A 33 -3.02 3.44 8.73
CA ILE A 33 -2.52 4.01 9.97
C ILE A 33 -1.15 3.38 10.23
N ARG A 34 -0.13 4.20 10.51
CA ARG A 34 1.25 3.76 10.67
C ARG A 34 1.91 4.35 11.91
N PHE A 35 2.79 3.54 12.51
CA PHE A 35 3.61 3.89 13.66
C PHE A 35 5.07 3.58 13.36
N GLY A 36 5.97 4.52 13.65
CA GLY A 36 7.41 4.39 13.43
C GLY A 36 8.20 4.66 14.70
N LEU A 37 9.08 3.73 15.04
CA LEU A 37 9.89 3.67 16.25
C LEU A 37 11.38 3.73 15.86
N PRO A 38 12.09 4.85 16.14
CA PRO A 38 13.54 4.87 16.07
C PRO A 38 14.09 4.06 17.25
N ILE A 39 14.83 3.01 16.93
CA ILE A 39 15.43 2.09 17.91
C ILE A 39 16.85 2.56 18.26
N THR A 40 17.62 2.95 17.25
CA THR A 40 18.94 3.61 17.35
C THR A 40 19.01 4.77 16.35
N ASP A 41 20.12 5.51 16.33
CA ASP A 41 20.32 6.63 15.39
C ASP A 41 20.30 6.17 13.91
N ASN A 42 20.73 4.95 13.66
CA ASN A 42 20.80 4.34 12.33
C ASN A 42 19.76 3.24 12.10
N PHE A 43 18.90 2.90 13.06
CA PHE A 43 17.92 1.82 12.93
C PHE A 43 16.53 2.23 13.40
N SER A 44 15.54 2.00 12.55
CA SER A 44 14.13 2.27 12.82
C SER A 44 13.25 1.07 12.46
N ALA A 45 12.23 0.83 13.27
CA ALA A 45 11.19 -0.15 13.01
C ALA A 45 9.84 0.56 12.80
N GLY A 46 8.94 -0.06 12.04
CA GLY A 46 7.61 0.48 11.81
C GLY A 46 6.58 -0.63 11.66
N ILE A 47 5.34 -0.30 12.02
CA ILE A 47 4.17 -1.15 11.80
C ILE A 47 3.05 -0.30 11.20
N ALA A 48 2.22 -0.91 10.36
CA ALA A 48 1.08 -0.25 9.76
C ALA A 48 -0.11 -1.21 9.63
N TYR A 49 -1.31 -0.68 9.77
CA TYR A 49 -2.55 -1.35 9.42
C TYR A 49 -3.15 -0.68 8.19
N ASN A 50 -3.49 -1.48 7.18
CA ASN A 50 -4.03 -1.02 5.91
C ASN A 50 -5.43 -1.62 5.71
N LEU A 51 -6.35 -0.78 5.25
CA LEU A 51 -7.67 -1.19 4.81
C LEU A 51 -7.90 -0.66 3.40
N VAL A 52 -8.10 -1.57 2.45
CA VAL A 52 -8.21 -1.24 1.02
C VAL A 52 -9.43 -1.92 0.43
N GLN A 53 -10.31 -1.15 -0.20
CA GLN A 53 -11.36 -1.63 -1.06
C GLN A 53 -10.88 -1.65 -2.51
N GLU A 54 -11.09 -2.75 -3.21
CA GLU A 54 -10.63 -2.97 -4.59
C GLU A 54 -11.80 -3.39 -5.48
N LYS A 55 -11.96 -2.70 -6.61
CA LYS A 55 -13.01 -2.97 -7.61
C LYS A 55 -12.37 -3.25 -8.96
N TYR A 56 -12.92 -4.24 -9.66
CA TYR A 56 -12.54 -4.59 -11.04
C TYR A 56 -13.65 -4.17 -11.99
N ASP A 57 -13.29 -3.49 -13.07
CA ASP A 57 -14.21 -3.05 -14.11
C ASP A 57 -13.78 -3.62 -15.46
N LEU A 58 -14.54 -4.61 -15.94
CA LEU A 58 -14.34 -5.27 -17.23
C LEU A 58 -15.28 -4.62 -18.24
N PHE A 59 -14.72 -3.95 -19.24
CA PHE A 59 -15.50 -3.11 -20.16
C PHE A 59 -15.66 -3.72 -21.58
N ARG A 60 -15.16 -4.94 -21.79
CA ARG A 60 -15.28 -5.64 -23.09
C ARG A 60 -16.62 -6.36 -23.24
N GLY A 61 -17.24 -6.24 -24.42
CA GLY A 61 -18.57 -6.79 -24.69
C GLY A 61 -18.66 -8.33 -24.78
N ASP A 62 -17.56 -9.03 -25.04
CA ASP A 62 -17.44 -10.49 -25.09
C ASP A 62 -16.66 -11.06 -23.87
N ALA A 63 -16.87 -10.45 -22.70
CA ALA A 63 -16.11 -10.71 -21.48
C ALA A 63 -15.94 -12.22 -21.15
N GLU A 64 -17.01 -13.01 -21.25
CA GLU A 64 -17.02 -14.44 -20.91
C GLU A 64 -16.05 -15.31 -21.73
N ASN A 65 -15.78 -14.93 -22.98
CA ASN A 65 -14.89 -15.67 -23.88
C ASN A 65 -13.45 -15.11 -23.90
N TYR A 66 -13.27 -13.90 -23.37
CA TYR A 66 -12.02 -13.17 -23.46
C TYR A 66 -11.23 -13.18 -22.14
N TYR A 67 -11.91 -12.93 -21.02
CA TYR A 67 -11.26 -12.90 -19.71
C TYR A 67 -11.18 -14.30 -19.09
N ALA A 68 -10.14 -14.51 -18.27
CA ALA A 68 -10.06 -15.72 -17.48
C ALA A 68 -11.25 -15.80 -16.49
N PRO A 69 -11.81 -16.99 -16.21
CA PRO A 69 -12.95 -17.14 -15.31
C PRO A 69 -12.76 -16.51 -13.92
N ALA A 70 -11.53 -16.56 -13.38
CA ALA A 70 -11.20 -15.93 -12.10
C ALA A 70 -11.35 -14.40 -12.11
N LEU A 71 -11.14 -13.76 -13.26
CA LEU A 71 -11.29 -12.31 -13.39
C LEU A 71 -12.76 -11.92 -13.52
N LEU A 72 -13.57 -12.73 -14.22
CA LEU A 72 -15.02 -12.57 -14.27
C LEU A 72 -15.62 -12.67 -12.86
N GLU A 73 -15.25 -13.71 -12.11
CA GLU A 73 -15.68 -13.89 -10.71
C GLU A 73 -15.21 -12.72 -9.82
N ALA A 74 -13.96 -12.28 -9.99
CA ALA A 74 -13.43 -11.15 -9.24
C ALA A 74 -14.18 -9.84 -9.54
N ALA A 75 -14.58 -9.61 -10.79
CA ALA A 75 -15.36 -8.43 -11.17
C ALA A 75 -16.80 -8.49 -10.66
N GLU A 76 -17.47 -9.64 -10.82
CA GLU A 76 -18.85 -9.86 -10.38
C GLU A 76 -19.02 -9.68 -8.86
N ASN A 77 -18.06 -10.19 -8.07
CA ASN A 77 -18.10 -10.11 -6.61
C ASN A 77 -17.42 -8.86 -6.04
N SER A 78 -16.94 -7.97 -6.89
CA SER A 78 -16.36 -6.70 -6.44
C SER A 78 -17.45 -5.74 -5.92
N PRO A 79 -17.15 -4.84 -4.96
CA PRO A 79 -15.83 -4.52 -4.43
C PRO A 79 -15.36 -5.46 -3.31
N TRP A 80 -14.06 -5.80 -3.34
CA TRP A 80 -13.39 -6.61 -2.33
C TRP A 80 -12.77 -5.75 -1.23
N LEU A 81 -12.94 -6.14 0.03
CA LEU A 81 -12.29 -5.47 1.16
C LEU A 81 -11.08 -6.27 1.63
N ARG A 82 -9.89 -5.67 1.59
CA ARG A 82 -8.64 -6.23 2.07
C ARG A 82 -8.15 -5.50 3.31
N SER A 83 -7.92 -6.27 4.38
CA SER A 83 -7.29 -5.83 5.62
C SER A 83 -5.90 -6.45 5.71
N SER A 84 -4.86 -5.66 5.99
CA SER A 84 -3.49 -6.17 6.14
C SER A 84 -2.69 -5.42 7.20
N VAL A 85 -1.72 -6.11 7.79
CA VAL A 85 -0.69 -5.52 8.66
C VAL A 85 0.64 -5.56 7.91
N SER A 86 1.40 -4.47 7.97
CA SER A 86 2.74 -4.36 7.40
C SER A 86 3.74 -4.01 8.48
N TYR A 87 4.97 -4.48 8.34
CA TYR A 87 6.10 -4.08 9.17
C TYR A 87 7.24 -3.59 8.28
N SER A 88 8.08 -2.70 8.82
CA SER A 88 9.24 -2.15 8.12
C SER A 88 10.43 -2.09 9.06
N LEU A 89 11.60 -2.50 8.60
CA LEU A 89 12.88 -2.31 9.29
C LEU A 89 13.77 -1.48 8.37
N THR A 90 14.29 -0.36 8.87
CA THR A 90 15.13 0.56 8.10
C THR A 90 16.45 0.74 8.82
N TYR A 91 17.55 0.46 8.15
CA TYR A 91 18.90 0.75 8.63
C TYR A 91 19.57 1.74 7.68
N SER A 92 20.17 2.80 8.22
CA SER A 92 20.92 3.79 7.44
C SER A 92 22.05 4.37 8.29
N SER A 93 23.28 4.10 7.89
CA SER A 93 24.52 4.66 8.45
C SER A 93 25.03 5.88 7.68
N ILE A 94 24.28 6.33 6.67
CA ILE A 94 24.63 7.49 5.85
C ILE A 94 24.79 8.72 6.75
N ASP A 95 25.93 9.39 6.62
CA ASP A 95 26.28 10.58 7.38
C ASP A 95 25.42 11.80 7.01
N ASP A 96 25.29 12.10 5.71
CA ASP A 96 24.47 13.18 5.17
C ASP A 96 23.68 12.71 3.94
N ILE A 97 22.35 12.69 4.06
CA ILE A 97 21.43 12.29 2.99
C ILE A 97 21.55 13.21 1.75
N LYS A 98 22.00 14.47 1.92
CA LYS A 98 22.16 15.43 0.83
C LYS A 98 23.53 15.37 0.16
N ASN A 99 24.54 14.89 0.86
CA ASN A 99 25.93 14.84 0.40
C ASN A 99 26.67 13.66 1.05
N PRO A 100 26.38 12.41 0.63
CA PRO A 100 26.88 11.23 1.32
C PRO A 100 28.37 11.03 1.04
N HIS A 101 29.18 10.97 2.10
CA HIS A 101 30.62 10.68 2.03
C HIS A 101 31.03 9.45 2.82
N ASP A 102 30.19 8.99 3.75
CA ASP A 102 30.43 7.78 4.56
C ASP A 102 29.11 7.05 4.89
N GLY A 103 29.20 5.74 5.11
CA GLY A 103 28.04 4.86 5.31
C GLY A 103 28.37 3.38 5.47
#